data_AF-A0A357AY58-F1
#
_entry.id   AF-A0A357AY58-F1
#
_cell.length_a   1.000
_cell.length_b   1.000
_cell.length_c   1.000
_cell.angle_alpha   90.00
_cell.angle_beta   90.00
_cell.angle_gamma   90.00
#
_symmetry.space_group_name_H-M   'P 1'
#
loop_
_entity.id
_entity.type
_entity.pdbx_description
1 polymer ?
#
loop_
_entity_poly.entity_id
_entity_poly.type
_entity_poly.pdbx_seq_one_letter_code
_entity_poly.pdbx_strand_id
1 'polypeptide(L)'
;MAKSQTPSATPRKADPAEARTPLPVEFDVRIQSLQFSGSTRATATVDINGAFAVRGVKVMEGSKGLFVSLPGYKAGNGEYKDICFPCTKESRMQFDSAVLGAYDQALHQAQAQSQKSAPSVSQQAQSTAPKMSM
;
A
#
# COMPACT_ATOMS: atom_id res chain seq x y z
N MET A 1 64.45 -1.81 -32.84
CA MET A 1 63.35 -0.95 -33.35
C MET A 1 62.06 -1.72 -33.06
N ALA A 2 61.38 -1.55 -31.92
CA ALA A 2 60.62 -0.41 -31.39
C ALA A 2 59.29 -0.13 -32.14
N LYS A 3 58.20 -0.13 -31.34
CA LYS A 3 56.80 0.32 -31.57
C LYS A 3 55.81 -0.77 -32.04
N SER A 4 54.59 -0.95 -31.51
CA SER A 4 53.85 -0.35 -30.38
C SER A 4 52.61 -1.22 -30.10
N GLN A 5 52.10 -1.13 -28.85
CA GLN A 5 50.89 -1.75 -28.31
C GLN A 5 49.59 -1.14 -28.86
N THR A 6 48.56 -1.99 -29.02
CA THR A 6 47.18 -1.69 -28.60
C THR A 6 46.42 -3.01 -28.36
N PRO A 7 46.06 -3.37 -27.12
CA PRO A 7 45.06 -4.41 -26.88
C PRO A 7 43.68 -3.81 -27.16
N SER A 8 43.06 -4.23 -28.25
CA SER A 8 41.67 -3.92 -28.55
C SER A 8 40.80 -4.58 -27.49
N ALA A 9 40.18 -3.76 -26.62
CA ALA A 9 39.22 -4.21 -25.63
C ALA A 9 38.03 -4.85 -26.34
N THR A 10 38.09 -6.17 -26.47
CA THR A 10 36.97 -6.98 -26.94
C THR A 10 35.87 -6.88 -25.89
N PRO A 11 34.62 -6.52 -26.25
CA PRO A 11 33.52 -6.52 -25.30
C PRO A 11 33.39 -7.94 -24.75
N ARG A 12 33.55 -8.08 -23.43
CA ARG A 12 33.25 -9.30 -22.69
C ARG A 12 31.84 -9.71 -23.09
N LYS A 13 31.74 -10.82 -23.84
CA LYS A 13 30.52 -11.60 -23.97
C LYS A 13 30.06 -11.87 -22.55
N ALA A 14 29.07 -11.10 -22.09
CA ALA A 14 28.35 -11.41 -20.88
C ALA A 14 27.66 -12.75 -21.12
N ASP A 15 27.94 -13.69 -20.23
CA ASP A 15 27.50 -15.07 -20.24
C ASP A 15 26.01 -15.20 -20.58
N PRO A 16 25.62 -16.07 -21.53
CA PRO A 16 24.23 -16.33 -21.84
C PRO A 16 23.63 -17.26 -20.77
N ALA A 17 22.48 -16.86 -20.22
CA ALA A 17 21.55 -17.74 -19.52
C ALA A 17 21.97 -18.24 -18.13
N GLU A 18 22.27 -17.33 -17.20
CA GLU A 18 21.77 -17.56 -15.84
C GLU A 18 20.33 -17.05 -15.84
N ALA A 19 19.38 -17.97 -15.68
CA ALA A 19 17.97 -17.65 -15.53
C ALA A 19 17.85 -16.59 -14.43
N ARG A 20 17.56 -15.35 -14.82
CA ARG A 20 17.13 -14.31 -13.88
C ARG A 20 15.74 -14.72 -13.43
N THR A 21 15.66 -15.74 -12.57
CA THR A 21 14.45 -16.03 -11.81
C THR A 21 14.07 -14.69 -11.19
N PRO A 22 12.94 -14.07 -11.56
CA PRO A 22 12.56 -12.83 -10.93
C PRO A 22 12.47 -13.14 -9.44
N LEU A 23 13.34 -12.51 -8.65
CA LEU A 23 13.30 -12.64 -7.20
C LEU A 23 11.88 -12.30 -6.75
N PRO A 24 11.30 -13.06 -5.81
CA PRO A 24 9.96 -12.77 -5.33
C PRO A 24 9.94 -11.32 -4.84
N VAL A 25 9.09 -10.51 -5.48
CA VAL A 25 8.91 -9.11 -5.10
C VAL A 25 8.02 -9.09 -3.86
N GLU A 26 8.59 -8.72 -2.73
CA GLU A 26 7.83 -8.55 -1.50
C GLU A 26 7.16 -7.18 -1.50
N PHE A 27 5.88 -7.14 -1.18
CA PHE A 27 5.08 -5.91 -1.10
C PHE A 27 4.56 -5.75 0.33
N ASP A 28 5.10 -4.80 1.08
CA ASP A 28 4.53 -4.39 2.37
C ASP A 28 3.56 -3.23 2.13
N VAL A 29 2.32 -3.36 2.60
CA VAL A 29 1.29 -2.35 2.37
C VAL A 29 0.84 -1.75 3.69
N ARG A 30 0.93 -0.43 3.78
CA ARG A 30 0.51 0.35 4.93
C ARG A 30 -0.69 1.21 4.58
N ILE A 31 -1.83 0.92 5.20
CA ILE A 31 -3.03 1.73 5.07
C ILE A 31 -2.90 2.98 5.94
N GLN A 32 -2.99 4.15 5.32
CA GLN A 32 -2.80 5.44 5.99
C GLN A 32 -4.14 6.03 6.46
N SER A 33 -5.20 5.85 5.68
CA SER A 33 -6.57 6.21 6.07
C SER A 33 -7.56 5.34 5.32
N LEU A 34 -8.60 4.91 6.04
CA LEU A 34 -9.81 4.34 5.46
C LEU A 34 -10.83 5.46 5.25
N GLN A 35 -11.57 5.38 4.15
CA GLN A 35 -12.60 6.32 3.74
C GLN A 35 -13.82 5.49 3.37
N PHE A 36 -14.94 5.70 4.06
CA PHE A 36 -16.16 4.92 3.80
C PHE A 36 -17.15 5.65 2.89
N SER A 37 -16.84 6.90 2.52
CA SER A 37 -17.72 7.78 1.72
C SER A 37 -17.05 8.19 0.41
N GLY A 38 -17.78 8.03 -0.70
CA GLY A 38 -17.32 8.35 -2.05
C GLY A 38 -16.64 7.18 -2.78
N SER A 39 -16.04 7.47 -3.94
CA SER A 39 -15.39 6.46 -4.79
C SER A 39 -14.03 6.00 -4.26
N THR A 40 -13.39 6.76 -3.37
CA THR A 40 -12.12 6.36 -2.73
C THR A 40 -12.42 5.66 -1.41
N ARG A 41 -11.94 4.43 -1.27
CA ARG A 41 -12.10 3.58 -0.10
C ARG A 41 -10.94 3.65 0.87
N ALA A 42 -9.72 3.80 0.37
CA ALA A 42 -8.55 3.96 1.23
C ALA A 42 -7.39 4.65 0.53
N THR A 43 -6.49 5.22 1.32
CA THR A 43 -5.17 5.64 0.87
C THR A 43 -4.12 4.75 1.52
N ALA A 44 -3.24 4.19 0.71
CA ALA A 44 -2.19 3.26 1.10
C ALA A 44 -0.81 3.76 0.63
N THR A 45 0.21 3.28 1.31
CA THR A 45 1.60 3.37 0.89
C THR A 45 2.09 1.94 0.71
N VAL A 46 2.74 1.64 -0.40
CA VAL A 46 3.26 0.31 -0.70
C VAL A 46 4.76 0.38 -0.74
N ASP A 47 5.41 -0.41 0.10
CA ASP A 47 6.85 -0.62 0.07
C ASP A 47 7.19 -1.86 -0.75
N ILE A 48 8.19 -1.74 -1.61
CA ILE A 48 8.64 -2.76 -2.54
C ILE A 48 10.02 -3.22 -2.07
N ASN A 49 10.11 -4.48 -1.64
CA ASN A 49 11.33 -5.14 -1.17
C ASN A 49 12.10 -4.41 -0.04
N GLY A 50 11.44 -3.58 0.79
CA GLY A 50 12.12 -2.80 1.83
C GLY A 50 13.03 -1.69 1.29
N ALA A 51 13.03 -1.48 -0.03
CA ALA A 51 13.99 -0.63 -0.72
C ALA A 51 13.32 0.60 -1.36
N PHE A 52 12.01 0.53 -1.63
CA PHE A 52 11.30 1.58 -2.34
C PHE A 52 9.86 1.73 -1.87
N ALA A 53 9.53 2.88 -1.30
CA ALA A 53 8.17 3.21 -0.87
C ALA A 53 7.42 4.06 -1.90
N VAL A 54 6.29 3.54 -2.37
CA VAL A 54 5.34 4.22 -3.25
C VAL A 54 4.20 4.78 -2.42
N ARG A 55 4.15 6.11 -2.29
CA ARG A 55 3.06 6.80 -1.60
C ARG A 55 1.99 7.28 -2.58
N GLY A 56 0.74 7.31 -2.11
CA GLY A 56 -0.39 7.82 -2.89
C GLY A 56 -1.13 6.76 -3.70
N VAL A 57 -0.94 5.49 -3.37
CA VAL A 57 -1.77 4.40 -3.86
C VAL A 57 -3.15 4.54 -3.22
N LYS A 58 -4.21 4.48 -4.02
CA LYS A 58 -5.59 4.61 -3.54
C LYS A 58 -6.39 3.38 -3.89
N VAL A 59 -7.13 2.84 -2.93
CA VAL A 59 -8.14 1.82 -3.20
C VAL A 59 -9.43 2.55 -3.52
N MET A 60 -10.01 2.28 -4.68
CA MET A 60 -11.25 2.88 -5.13
C MET A 60 -12.29 1.79 -5.41
N GLU A 61 -13.56 2.15 -5.33
CA GLU A 61 -14.66 1.25 -5.68
C GLU A 61 -15.26 1.70 -7.01
N GLY A 62 -15.28 0.77 -7.97
CA GLY A 62 -15.87 0.98 -9.29
C GLY A 62 -17.08 0.09 -9.49
N SER A 63 -17.72 0.21 -10.65
CA SER A 63 -18.91 -0.58 -10.99
C SER A 63 -18.68 -2.10 -11.03
N LYS A 64 -17.41 -2.54 -11.12
CA LYS A 64 -17.01 -3.96 -11.16
C LYS A 64 -16.37 -4.45 -9.85
N GLY A 65 -16.38 -3.63 -8.79
CA GLY A 65 -15.78 -3.95 -7.50
C GLY A 65 -14.62 -3.03 -7.12
N LEU A 66 -13.88 -3.42 -6.08
CA LEU A 66 -12.74 -2.67 -5.57
C LEU A 66 -11.54 -2.83 -6.51
N PHE A 67 -10.86 -1.72 -6.78
CA PHE A 67 -9.68 -1.67 -7.62
C PHE A 67 -8.63 -0.72 -7.04
N VAL A 68 -7.38 -0.97 -7.38
CA VAL A 68 -6.26 -0.14 -6.95
C VAL A 68 -5.97 0.90 -8.02
N SER A 69 -5.94 2.16 -7.61
CA SER A 69 -5.47 3.29 -8.40
C SER A 69 -4.05 3.60 -8.00
N LEU A 70 -3.17 3.62 -8.99
CA LEU A 70 -1.78 3.98 -8.81
C LEU A 70 -1.66 5.50 -8.56
N PRO A 71 -0.57 5.95 -7.91
CA PRO A 71 -0.27 7.36 -7.78
C PRO A 71 -0.01 7.95 -9.16
N GLY A 72 -0.81 8.95 -9.52
CA GLY A 72 -0.70 9.67 -10.78
C GLY A 72 -0.71 11.18 -10.56
N TYR A 73 -0.18 11.90 -11.52
CA TYR A 73 -0.24 13.36 -11.58
C TYR A 73 -1.11 13.81 -12.75
N LYS A 74 -1.76 14.96 -12.59
CA LYS A 74 -2.47 15.62 -13.68
C LYS A 74 -1.46 16.38 -14.52
N ALA A 75 -1.27 15.97 -15.76
CA ALA A 75 -0.43 16.68 -16.71
C ALA A 75 -1.09 18.00 -17.13
N GLY A 76 -0.27 18.95 -17.62
CA GLY A 76 -0.75 20.29 -18.01
C GLY A 76 -1.78 20.29 -19.15
N ASN A 77 -1.88 19.20 -19.92
CA ASN A 77 -2.91 18.96 -20.93
C ASN A 77 -4.25 18.46 -20.34
N GLY A 78 -4.34 18.31 -19.02
CA GLY A 78 -5.53 17.80 -18.32
C GLY A 78 -5.62 16.28 -18.19
N GLU A 79 -4.69 15.53 -18.80
CA GLU A 79 -4.65 14.07 -18.76
C GLU A 79 -4.01 13.58 -17.45
N TYR A 80 -4.53 12.50 -16.86
CA TYR A 80 -3.92 11.87 -15.69
C TYR A 80 -2.93 10.80 -16.14
N LYS A 81 -1.71 10.87 -15.61
CA LYS A 81 -0.65 9.88 -15.87
C LYS A 81 -0.16 9.27 -14.58
N ASP A 82 -0.11 7.94 -14.56
CA ASP A 82 0.45 7.18 -13.45
C ASP A 82 1.97 7.36 -13.39
N ILE A 83 2.48 7.66 -12.19
CA ILE A 83 3.91 7.84 -11.92
C ILE A 83 4.60 6.48 -11.83
N CYS A 84 3.93 5.51 -11.20
CA CYS A 84 4.40 4.14 -11.15
C CYS A 84 3.44 3.24 -11.92
N PHE A 85 4.01 2.31 -12.67
CA PHE A 85 3.26 1.28 -13.37
C PHE A 85 4.02 -0.06 -13.25
N PRO A 86 3.32 -1.15 -12.92
CA PRO A 86 3.96 -2.47 -12.93
C PRO A 86 4.34 -2.83 -14.36
N CYS A 87 5.57 -3.30 -14.56
CA CYS A 87 6.08 -3.64 -15.89
C CYS A 87 5.54 -4.99 -16.42
N THR A 88 5.10 -5.88 -15.53
CA THR A 88 4.55 -7.19 -15.90
C THR A 88 3.15 -7.42 -15.32
N LYS A 89 2.36 -8.27 -15.99
CA LYS A 89 1.02 -8.66 -15.52
C LYS A 89 1.06 -9.39 -14.18
N GLU A 90 2.10 -10.20 -13.96
CA GLU A 90 2.27 -10.95 -12.70
C GLU A 90 2.51 -9.99 -11.53
N SER A 91 3.43 -9.04 -11.68
CA SER A 91 3.67 -8.00 -10.66
C SER A 91 2.42 -7.16 -10.40
N ARG A 92 1.64 -6.85 -11.45
CA ARG A 92 0.36 -6.15 -11.28
C ARG A 92 -0.62 -6.96 -10.43
N MET A 93 -0.77 -8.26 -10.72
CA MET A 93 -1.66 -9.13 -9.93
C MET A 93 -1.20 -9.25 -8.47
N GLN A 94 0.11 -9.45 -8.24
CA GLN A 94 0.65 -9.55 -6.89
C GLN A 94 0.45 -8.24 -6.11
N PHE A 95 0.72 -7.09 -6.76
CA PHE A 95 0.51 -5.77 -6.17
C PHE A 95 -0.96 -5.52 -5.85
N ASP A 96 -1.86 -5.74 -6.80
CA ASP A 96 -3.31 -5.59 -6.60
C ASP A 96 -3.78 -6.45 -5.43
N SER A 97 -3.35 -7.72 -5.37
CA SER A 97 -3.71 -8.65 -4.29
C SER A 97 -3.16 -8.23 -2.93
N ALA A 98 -1.91 -7.75 -2.87
CA ALA A 98 -1.29 -7.31 -1.62
C ALA A 98 -2.01 -6.08 -1.06
N VAL A 99 -2.34 -5.11 -1.93
CA VAL A 99 -3.04 -3.89 -1.52
C VAL A 99 -4.48 -4.16 -1.08
N LEU A 100 -5.21 -4.99 -1.82
CA LEU A 100 -6.58 -5.38 -1.45
C LEU A 100 -6.60 -6.20 -0.15
N GLY A 101 -5.64 -7.11 0.04
CA GLY A 101 -5.51 -7.88 1.28
C GLY A 101 -5.23 -6.99 2.50
N ALA A 102 -4.32 -6.04 2.38
CA ALA A 102 -4.04 -5.08 3.45
C ALA A 102 -5.24 -4.15 3.74
N TYR A 103 -5.99 -3.76 2.71
CA TYR A 103 -7.22 -3.00 2.89
C TYR A 103 -8.28 -3.79 3.69
N ASP A 104 -8.50 -5.06 3.35
CA ASP A 104 -9.44 -5.93 4.05
C ASP A 104 -9.05 -6.14 5.53
N GLN A 105 -7.77 -6.37 5.80
CA GLN A 105 -7.24 -6.46 7.17
C GLN A 105 -7.45 -5.17 7.96
N ALA A 106 -7.17 -4.01 7.36
CA ALA A 106 -7.39 -2.73 7.99
C ALA A 106 -8.88 -2.47 8.26
N LEU A 107 -9.76 -2.89 7.36
CA LEU A 107 -11.22 -2.77 7.52
C LEU A 107 -11.71 -3.61 8.71
N HIS A 108 -11.26 -4.87 8.81
CA HIS A 108 -11.55 -5.73 9.95
C HIS A 108 -11.03 -5.14 11.27
N GLN A 109 -9.82 -4.57 11.29
CA GLN A 109 -9.29 -3.89 12.49
C GLN A 109 -10.09 -2.65 12.88
N ALA A 110 -10.47 -1.81 11.91
CA ALA A 110 -11.27 -0.62 12.16
C ALA A 110 -12.65 -0.96 12.74
N GLN A 111 -13.29 -2.02 12.25
CA GLN A 111 -14.56 -2.52 12.80
C GLN A 111 -14.38 -3.05 14.23
N ALA A 112 -13.32 -3.81 14.50
CA ALA A 112 -13.02 -4.33 15.84
C ALA A 112 -12.73 -3.21 16.87
N GLN A 113 -12.04 -2.14 16.46
CA GLN A 113 -11.78 -0.99 17.34
C GLN A 113 -13.04 -0.15 17.62
N SER A 114 -13.95 -0.07 16.65
CA SER A 114 -15.23 0.64 16.82
C SER A 114 -16.11 -0.01 17.89
N GLN A 115 -16.03 -1.33 18.07
CA GLN A 115 -16.75 -2.05 19.14
C GLN A 115 -16.08 -1.93 20.51
N LYS A 116 -14.80 -1.55 20.59
CA LYS A 116 -14.03 -1.44 21.84
C LYS A 116 -14.01 -0.03 22.44
N SER A 117 -14.66 0.92 21.77
CA SER A 117 -14.69 2.35 22.13
C SER A 117 -16.07 2.82 22.58
N ALA A 118 -16.80 1.99 23.32
CA ALA A 118 -17.91 2.46 24.16
C ALA A 118 -17.35 2.74 25.56
N PRO A 119 -17.07 4.01 25.94
CA PRO A 119 -16.83 4.32 27.33
C PRO A 119 -18.12 4.05 28.10
N SER A 120 -18.03 3.16 29.07
CA SER A 120 -19.08 2.90 30.05
C SER A 120 -19.29 4.17 30.89
N VAL A 121 -20.10 5.11 30.40
CA VAL A 121 -20.71 6.14 31.24
C VAL A 121 -21.90 5.48 31.90
N SER A 122 -21.78 5.13 33.20
CA SER A 122 -22.84 5.16 34.24
C SER A 122 -22.56 4.15 35.35
N GLN A 123 -21.83 4.57 36.38
CA GLN A 123 -22.04 4.05 37.75
C GLN A 123 -21.48 5.06 38.77
N GLN A 124 -22.18 6.19 38.89
CA GLN A 124 -22.07 7.03 40.07
C GLN A 124 -23.46 7.61 40.40
N ALA A 125 -24.38 6.71 40.73
CA ALA A 125 -25.60 7.06 41.45
C ALA A 125 -25.88 5.94 42.46
N GLN A 126 -26.02 6.35 43.73
CA GLN A 126 -26.65 5.65 44.85
C GLN A 126 -25.81 4.66 45.68
N SER A 127 -25.16 5.21 46.69
CA SER A 127 -25.00 4.62 48.04
C SER A 127 -24.58 5.80 48.95
N THR A 128 -25.25 6.27 50.00
CA THR A 128 -26.15 5.64 50.97
C THR A 128 -26.90 6.72 51.78
N ALA A 129 -28.23 6.58 51.84
CA ALA A 129 -29.14 6.68 53.00
C ALA A 129 -29.23 7.95 53.91
N PRO A 130 -30.44 8.23 54.46
CA PRO A 130 -30.78 9.45 55.20
C PRO A 130 -30.50 9.32 56.71
N LYS A 131 -30.30 10.44 57.43
CA LYS A 131 -30.30 10.43 58.90
C LYS A 131 -31.09 11.61 59.50
N MET A 132 -32.19 11.20 60.13
CA MET A 132 -33.06 11.78 61.17
C MET A 132 -32.87 13.23 61.68
N SER A 133 -33.99 13.97 61.62
CA SER A 133 -34.70 14.69 62.71
C SER A 133 -33.99 14.84 64.07
N MET A 134 -33.79 16.08 64.53
CA MET A 134 -34.59 16.77 65.57
C MET A 134 -34.20 18.26 65.64
#